data_AF-A0A538FWL9-F1
#
_entry.id   AF-A0A538FWL9-F1
#
_cell.length_a   1.000
_cell.length_b   1.000
_cell.length_c   1.000
_cell.angle_alpha   90.00
_cell.angle_beta   90.00
_cell.angle_gamma   90.00
#
_symmetry.space_group_name_H-M   'P 1'
#
loop_
_entity.id
_entity.type
_entity.pdbx_description
1 polymer ?
#
loop_
_entity_poly.entity_id
_entity_poly.type
_entity_poly.pdbx_seq_one_letter_code
_entity_poly.pdbx_strand_id
1 'polypeptide(L)'
;MINALRQRLAREERGFTLIELLVVIIILGILLAIAIPSYLSFRTRANNSAAQANVRAAIPGIEAYAADNNGYTGATLAKLQGSYDAGIKNIKVSGATTFAYCIMNTSPATATYHKSGPSGDIKAGGC
;
A
#
# COMPACT_ATOMS: atom_id res chain seq x y z
N MET A 1 14.28 -49.93 -38.72
CA MET A 1 14.98 -49.08 -37.73
C MET A 1 14.04 -48.16 -36.93
N ILE A 2 12.94 -47.67 -37.52
CA ILE A 2 11.99 -46.73 -36.89
C ILE A 2 11.19 -47.35 -35.71
N ASN A 3 10.90 -48.65 -35.74
CA ASN A 3 10.12 -49.32 -34.68
C ASN A 3 10.85 -49.38 -33.32
N ALA A 4 12.18 -49.43 -33.32
CA ALA A 4 12.98 -49.43 -32.08
C ALA A 4 12.98 -48.06 -31.40
N LEU A 5 12.83 -46.97 -32.16
CA LEU A 5 12.71 -45.60 -31.62
C LEU A 5 11.32 -45.37 -31.00
N ARG A 6 10.25 -45.89 -31.61
CA ARG A 6 8.89 -45.82 -31.04
C ARG A 6 8.74 -46.60 -29.72
N GLN A 7 9.41 -47.74 -29.57
CA GLN A 7 9.39 -48.50 -28.31
C GLN A 7 10.17 -47.85 -27.17
N ARG A 8 11.21 -47.04 -27.48
CA ARG A 8 11.94 -46.27 -26.46
C ARG A 8 11.13 -45.08 -25.97
N LEU A 9 10.49 -44.34 -26.88
CA LEU A 9 9.63 -43.20 -26.54
C LEU A 9 8.42 -43.61 -25.68
N ALA A 10 7.80 -44.77 -25.95
CA ALA A 10 6.67 -45.28 -25.16
C ALA A 10 7.05 -45.81 -23.76
N ARG A 11 8.35 -46.05 -23.49
CA ARG A 11 8.84 -46.52 -22.18
C ARG A 11 9.27 -45.38 -21.24
N GLU A 12 9.37 -44.16 -21.77
CA GLU A 12 9.83 -42.97 -21.04
C GLU A 12 8.68 -42.08 -20.54
N GLU A 13 7.42 -42.37 -20.90
CA GLU A 13 6.26 -41.70 -20.30
C GLU A 13 5.94 -42.28 -18.91
N ARG A 14 6.81 -41.99 -17.95
CA ARG A 14 6.50 -42.14 -16.52
C ARG A 14 5.64 -40.96 -16.10
N GLY A 15 4.33 -41.16 -15.94
CA GLY A 15 3.43 -40.17 -15.37
C GLY A 15 3.76 -39.89 -13.88
N PHE A 16 3.44 -38.68 -13.43
CA PHE A 16 3.50 -38.30 -12.01
C PHE A 16 2.59 -39.22 -11.18
N THR A 17 3.08 -39.74 -10.07
CA THR A 17 2.26 -40.53 -9.15
C THR A 17 1.39 -39.60 -8.29
N LEU A 18 0.19 -40.09 -7.91
CA LEU A 18 -0.68 -39.35 -6.98
C LEU A 18 0.00 -39.13 -5.62
N ILE A 19 0.87 -40.05 -5.20
CA ILE A 19 1.61 -39.96 -3.95
C ILE A 19 2.66 -38.85 -4.01
N GLU A 20 3.35 -38.67 -5.14
CA GLU A 20 4.31 -37.56 -5.32
C GLU A 20 3.62 -36.20 -5.20
N LEU A 21 2.45 -36.03 -5.83
CA LEU A 21 1.68 -34.79 -5.69
C LEU A 21 1.15 -34.59 -4.26
N LEU A 22 0.76 -35.68 -3.57
CA LEU A 22 0.29 -35.61 -2.18
C LEU A 22 1.38 -35.12 -1.22
N VAL A 23 2.62 -35.63 -1.35
CA VAL A 23 3.74 -35.17 -0.51
C VAL A 23 4.07 -33.69 -0.79
N VAL A 24 4.04 -33.26 -2.06
CA VAL A 24 4.31 -31.87 -2.44
C VAL A 24 3.29 -30.91 -1.82
N ILE A 25 1.99 -31.22 -1.88
CA ILE A 25 0.97 -30.34 -1.29
C ILE A 25 1.06 -30.29 0.25
N ILE A 26 1.50 -31.38 0.90
CA ILE A 26 1.74 -31.38 2.35
C ILE A 26 2.87 -30.42 2.69
N ILE A 27 4.00 -30.50 1.97
CA ILE A 27 5.14 -29.59 2.19
C ILE A 27 4.73 -28.14 1.91
N LEU A 28 4.02 -27.87 0.81
CA LEU A 28 3.50 -26.54 0.50
C LEU A 28 2.54 -26.02 1.59
N GLY A 29 1.68 -26.90 2.14
CA GLY A 29 0.78 -26.57 3.24
C GLY A 29 1.53 -26.12 4.50
N ILE A 30 2.61 -26.83 4.87
CA ILE A 30 3.46 -26.46 6.01
C ILE A 30 4.13 -25.10 5.79
N LEU A 31 4.68 -24.88 4.58
CA LEU A 31 5.33 -23.61 4.25
C LEU A 31 4.33 -22.44 4.28
N LEU A 32 3.12 -22.62 3.74
CA LEU A 32 2.08 -21.59 3.75
C LEU A 32 1.61 -21.25 5.17
N ALA A 33 1.48 -22.24 6.05
CA ALA A 33 1.07 -22.02 7.44
C ALA A 33 2.01 -21.06 8.18
N ILE A 34 3.32 -21.12 7.91
CA ILE A 34 4.32 -20.23 8.51
C ILE A 34 4.39 -18.89 7.75
N ALA A 35 4.29 -18.92 6.42
CA ALA A 35 4.48 -17.74 5.58
C ALA A 35 3.34 -16.72 5.68
N ILE A 36 2.07 -17.17 5.73
CA ILE A 36 0.88 -16.30 5.72
C ILE A 36 0.86 -15.28 6.88
N PRO A 37 1.01 -15.66 8.17
CA PRO A 37 0.93 -14.70 9.27
C PRO A 37 2.05 -13.64 9.19
N SER A 38 3.25 -14.08 8.78
CA SER A 38 4.39 -13.19 8.56
C SER A 38 4.10 -12.18 7.45
N TYR A 39 3.61 -12.64 6.30
CA TYR A 39 3.26 -11.80 5.17
C TYR A 39 2.17 -10.77 5.50
N LEU A 40 1.12 -11.17 6.22
CA LEU A 40 0.06 -10.25 6.66
C LEU A 40 0.61 -9.15 7.57
N SER A 41 1.51 -9.51 8.49
CA SER A 41 2.18 -8.56 9.38
C SER A 41 3.04 -7.54 8.61
N PHE A 42 3.80 -8.00 7.60
CA PHE A 42 4.57 -7.12 6.71
C PHE A 42 3.67 -6.17 5.92
N ARG A 43 2.57 -6.68 5.36
CA ARG A 43 1.61 -5.87 4.60
C ARG A 43 1.02 -4.77 5.48
N THR A 44 0.63 -5.07 6.72
CA THR A 44 0.11 -4.06 7.66
C THR A 44 1.15 -2.98 7.96
N ARG A 45 2.41 -3.35 8.22
CA ARG A 45 3.49 -2.37 8.43
C ARG A 45 3.74 -1.50 7.21
N ALA A 46 3.77 -2.11 6.01
CA ALA A 46 3.91 -1.39 4.75
C ALA A 46 2.77 -0.38 4.54
N ASN A 47 1.53 -0.81 4.81
CA ASN A 47 0.36 0.07 4.71
C ASN A 47 0.41 1.23 5.70
N ASN A 48 0.83 0.99 6.95
CA ASN A 48 1.00 2.05 7.95
C ASN A 48 2.08 3.06 7.52
N SER A 49 3.22 2.57 7.02
CA SER A 49 4.29 3.44 6.54
C SER A 49 3.86 4.27 5.33
N ALA A 50 3.17 3.66 4.37
CA ALA A 50 2.63 4.33 3.20
C ALA A 50 1.57 5.39 3.58
N ALA A 51 0.65 5.07 4.49
CA ALA A 51 -0.36 6.02 4.96
C ALA A 51 0.27 7.26 5.62
N GLN A 52 1.24 7.05 6.51
CA GLN A 52 1.98 8.17 7.12
C GLN A 52 2.78 8.97 6.09
N ALA A 53 3.40 8.29 5.12
CA ALA A 53 4.17 8.94 4.05
C ALA A 53 3.29 9.83 3.18
N ASN A 54 2.08 9.38 2.83
CA ASN A 54 1.11 10.17 2.06
C ASN A 54 0.75 11.47 2.81
N VAL A 55 0.49 11.40 4.12
CA VAL A 55 0.24 12.61 4.93
C VAL A 55 1.48 13.51 4.97
N ARG A 56 2.68 12.96 5.21
CA ARG A 56 3.94 13.72 5.24
C ARG A 56 4.21 14.45 3.92
N ALA A 57 3.98 13.79 2.80
CA ALA A 57 4.22 14.34 1.47
C ALA A 57 3.33 15.55 1.16
N ALA A 58 2.14 15.62 1.77
CA ALA A 58 1.22 16.73 1.56
C ALA A 58 1.53 17.98 2.40
N ILE A 59 2.36 17.86 3.45
CA ILE A 59 2.67 18.96 4.37
C ILE A 59 3.30 20.16 3.65
N PRO A 60 4.37 20.01 2.85
CA PRO A 60 4.98 21.17 2.19
C PRO A 60 3.99 21.91 1.28
N GLY A 61 3.13 21.17 0.57
CA GLY A 61 2.12 21.76 -0.31
C GLY A 61 1.09 22.59 0.45
N ILE A 62 0.59 22.10 1.59
CA ILE A 62 -0.40 22.86 2.37
C ILE A 62 0.21 24.08 3.08
N GLU A 63 1.46 24.00 3.52
CA GLU A 63 2.15 25.15 4.12
C GLU A 63 2.46 26.22 3.07
N ALA A 64 2.86 25.81 1.86
CA ALA A 64 3.02 26.73 0.73
C ALA A 64 1.69 27.39 0.33
N TYR A 65 0.58 26.62 0.30
CA TYR A 65 -0.75 27.20 0.09
C TYR A 65 -1.08 28.28 1.11
N ALA A 66 -0.78 28.04 2.39
CA ALA A 66 -1.06 29.02 3.43
C ALA A 66 -0.21 30.28 3.34
N ALA A 67 1.05 30.15 2.90
CA ALA A 67 1.91 31.29 2.64
C ALA A 67 1.33 32.20 1.54
N ASP A 68 0.78 31.62 0.47
CA ASP A 68 0.24 32.38 -0.66
C ASP A 68 -1.19 32.91 -0.43
N ASN A 69 -1.99 32.27 0.43
CA ASN A 69 -3.42 32.53 0.60
C ASN A 69 -3.79 33.09 1.98
N ASN A 70 -2.79 33.58 2.75
CA ASN A 70 -2.97 34.11 4.10
C ASN A 70 -3.67 33.13 5.07
N GLY A 71 -3.35 31.84 4.95
CA GLY A 71 -3.90 30.76 5.79
C GLY A 71 -4.45 29.59 4.97
N TYR A 72 -5.03 28.60 5.65
CA TYR A 72 -5.42 27.33 5.02
C TYR A 72 -6.84 27.33 4.44
N THR A 73 -7.59 28.44 4.57
CA THR A 73 -9.00 28.51 4.15
C THR A 73 -9.15 28.14 2.68
N GLY A 74 -10.04 27.17 2.41
CA GLY A 74 -10.31 26.69 1.05
C GLY A 74 -9.21 25.83 0.43
N ALA A 75 -8.21 25.40 1.21
CA ALA A 75 -7.25 24.39 0.77
C ALA A 75 -7.96 23.06 0.47
N THR A 76 -7.68 22.50 -0.70
CA THR A 76 -8.19 21.19 -1.13
C THR A 76 -7.09 20.43 -1.85
N LEU A 77 -7.21 19.11 -1.94
CA LEU A 77 -6.23 18.29 -2.68
C LEU A 77 -6.02 18.82 -4.11
N ALA A 78 -7.08 19.20 -4.81
CA ALA A 78 -7.00 19.68 -6.19
C ALA A 78 -6.18 20.98 -6.30
N LYS A 79 -6.31 21.90 -5.35
CA LYS A 79 -5.50 23.13 -5.33
C LYS A 79 -4.04 22.85 -4.99
N LEU A 80 -3.79 21.95 -4.04
CA LEU A 80 -2.43 21.53 -3.70
C LEU A 80 -1.73 20.89 -4.91
N GLN A 81 -2.43 20.01 -5.63
CA GLN A 81 -1.91 19.35 -6.83
C GLN A 81 -1.72 20.30 -8.00
N GLY A 82 -2.65 21.23 -8.21
CA GLY A 82 -2.65 22.11 -9.38
C GLY A 82 -1.60 23.22 -9.31
N SER A 83 -1.22 23.65 -8.11
CA SER A 83 -0.39 24.85 -7.95
C SER A 83 0.89 24.65 -7.14
N TYR A 84 1.03 23.54 -6.41
CA TYR A 84 2.16 23.35 -5.49
C TYR A 84 2.91 22.04 -5.76
N ASP A 85 2.22 20.90 -5.75
CA ASP A 85 2.85 19.60 -6.02
C ASP A 85 1.84 18.57 -6.56
N ALA A 86 1.94 18.29 -7.85
CA ALA A 86 1.12 17.29 -8.56
C ALA A 86 1.36 15.85 -8.08
N GLY A 87 2.46 15.60 -7.37
CA GLY A 87 2.82 14.32 -6.76
C GLY A 87 2.00 13.98 -5.51
N ILE A 88 1.37 14.96 -4.86
CA ILE A 88 0.52 14.73 -3.69
C ILE A 88 -0.67 13.88 -4.10
N LYS A 89 -0.85 12.70 -3.49
CA LYS A 89 -1.95 11.77 -3.80
C LYS A 89 -2.47 11.13 -2.53
N ASN A 90 -3.66 10.52 -2.62
CA ASN A 90 -4.23 9.70 -1.55
C ASN A 90 -4.38 10.44 -0.21
N ILE A 91 -4.69 11.74 -0.24
CA ILE A 91 -5.00 12.53 0.95
C ILE A 91 -6.31 13.28 0.77
N LYS A 92 -6.94 13.63 1.90
CA LYS A 92 -8.07 14.54 1.99
C LYS A 92 -7.67 15.67 2.93
N VAL A 93 -7.97 16.90 2.51
CA VAL A 93 -7.86 18.09 3.35
C VAL A 93 -9.26 18.41 3.89
N SER A 94 -9.38 18.61 5.21
CA SER A 94 -10.63 18.96 5.89
C SER A 94 -10.36 19.97 7.01
N GLY A 95 -11.41 20.62 7.53
CA GLY A 95 -11.27 21.57 8.64
C GLY A 95 -10.34 22.75 8.32
N ALA A 96 -10.19 23.08 7.04
CA ALA A 96 -9.26 24.09 6.57
C ALA A 96 -9.82 25.49 6.82
N THR A 97 -9.24 26.16 7.81
CA THR A 97 -9.54 27.52 8.26
C THR A 97 -8.27 28.37 8.18
N THR A 98 -8.32 29.63 8.60
CA THR A 98 -7.13 30.49 8.59
C THR A 98 -5.97 29.92 9.41
N PHE A 99 -6.24 29.22 10.51
CA PHE A 99 -5.21 28.79 11.49
C PHE A 99 -5.09 27.28 11.65
N ALA A 100 -6.00 26.50 11.07
CA ALA A 100 -6.03 25.06 11.25
C ALA A 100 -6.38 24.35 9.94
N TYR A 101 -5.91 23.12 9.82
CA TYR A 101 -6.29 22.18 8.78
C TYR A 101 -6.24 20.78 9.37
N CYS A 102 -6.81 19.81 8.68
CA CYS A 102 -6.52 18.40 8.91
C CYS A 102 -6.28 17.70 7.59
N ILE A 103 -5.11 17.10 7.43
CA ILE A 103 -4.78 16.24 6.29
C ILE A 103 -4.86 14.81 6.78
N MET A 104 -5.65 13.98 6.13
CA MET A 104 -5.71 12.53 6.38
C MET A 104 -5.43 11.75 5.10
N ASN A 105 -4.84 10.57 5.18
CA ASN A 105 -4.74 9.70 4.01
C ASN A 105 -6.10 9.06 3.68
N THR A 106 -6.32 8.79 2.40
CA THR A 106 -7.48 8.05 1.88
C THR A 106 -7.11 6.65 1.37
N SER A 107 -5.81 6.40 1.19
CA SER A 107 -5.28 5.09 0.80
C SER A 107 -3.92 4.85 1.47
N PRO A 108 -3.59 3.59 1.85
CA PRO A 108 -4.49 2.44 1.91
C PRO A 108 -5.55 2.60 3.02
N ALA A 109 -6.80 2.18 2.76
CA ALA A 109 -7.92 2.31 3.71
C ALA A 109 -7.76 1.48 5.00
N THR A 110 -6.84 0.51 5.02
CA THR A 110 -6.54 -0.31 6.20
C THR A 110 -5.72 0.42 7.26
N ALA A 111 -5.16 1.59 6.92
CA ALA A 111 -4.32 2.37 7.81
C ALA A 111 -4.64 3.85 7.63
N THR A 112 -5.26 4.47 8.64
CA THR A 112 -5.62 5.88 8.62
C THR A 112 -4.70 6.67 9.53
N TYR A 113 -4.07 7.68 8.97
CA TYR A 113 -3.27 8.66 9.68
C TYR A 113 -3.68 10.06 9.27
N HIS A 114 -3.54 11.00 10.20
CA HIS A 114 -3.82 12.41 9.95
C HIS A 114 -2.80 13.32 10.65
N LYS A 115 -2.76 14.57 10.21
CA LYS A 115 -2.08 15.68 10.88
C LYS A 115 -3.05 16.84 11.02
N SER A 116 -3.21 17.34 12.23
CA SER A 116 -4.09 18.46 12.56
C SER A 116 -3.27 19.74 12.79
N GLY A 117 -3.30 20.62 11.81
CA GLY A 117 -2.64 21.93 11.83
C GLY A 117 -1.11 21.86 11.69
N PRO A 118 -0.47 23.03 11.55
CA PRO A 118 0.98 23.13 11.30
C PRO A 118 1.82 22.51 12.41
N SER A 119 1.45 22.72 13.67
CA SER A 119 2.19 22.23 14.84
C SER A 119 1.77 20.84 15.32
N GLY A 120 0.79 20.19 14.69
CA GLY A 120 0.31 18.88 15.12
C GLY A 120 1.21 17.74 14.66
N ASP A 121 1.33 16.67 15.44
CA ASP A 121 2.00 15.45 14.99
C ASP A 121 1.12 14.61 14.06
N ILE A 122 1.75 13.70 13.31
CA ILE A 122 1.02 12.69 12.54
C ILE A 122 0.57 11.59 13.49
N LYS A 123 -0.74 11.41 13.60
CA LYS A 123 -1.38 10.47 14.53
C LYS A 123 -2.23 9.46 13.76
N ALA A 124 -2.39 8.27 14.34
CA ALA A 124 -3.30 7.27 13.81
C ALA A 124 -4.76 7.71 14.01
N GLY A 125 -5.65 7.27 13.14
CA GLY A 125 -7.07 7.63 13.12
C GLY A 125 -7.39 8.70 12.08
N GLY A 126 -8.68 9.02 11.96
CA GLY A 126 -9.17 10.06 11.06
C GLY A 126 -9.06 11.46 11.65
N CYS A 127 -9.16 12.44 10.76
CA CYS A 127 -9.79 13.71 11.07
C CYS A 127 -11.28 13.45 11.42
#